data_AF-A0A7X7LK34-F1
#
_entry.id   AF-A0A7X7LK34-F1
#
_cell.length_a   1.000
_cell.length_b   1.000
_cell.length_c   1.000
_cell.angle_alpha   90.00
_cell.angle_beta   90.00
_cell.angle_gamma   90.00
#
_symmetry.space_group_name_H-M   'P 1'
#
loop_
_entity.id
_entity.type
_entity.pdbx_description
1 polymer ?
#
loop_
_entity_poly.entity_id
_entity_poly.type
_entity_poly.pdbx_seq_one_letter_code
_entity_poly.pdbx_strand_id
1 'polypeptide(L)'
;MKTIFTKTIGLLAIGIIAGFTSCNKDNEITRHDNTGNQSRTIAIENEYCGEMTTITLWAGNTPQKDVGTVEVYNNEEYLFVEFTVASPWQLMETHLDISLIPQSKRGAPGQYNSNMYLISSGDNSALYKIPLTFEPGTVVYILAHAAVFNTVSFADETAYGGEYQGKKPWFNMISFTIQECIPDPEPDCYSETAWADGTRYVLQGNWATYTTYTGEYKEVILYAGQTMAAGTVEFSTPDNGFITITVNLSAGWYFQEVEENVKIQDYFEAPTGNPSPGLFEHKGTASGETLTITVPENNFYGVHVDVKFCQRMPV
;
A
#
# COMPACT_ATOMS: atom_id res chain seq x y z
N MET A 1 -59.66 5.64 -33.58
CA MET A 1 -60.61 6.29 -34.53
C MET A 1 -60.40 7.79 -34.43
N LYS A 2 -60.27 8.49 -35.58
CA LYS A 2 -60.29 9.96 -35.78
C LYS A 2 -59.48 10.88 -34.85
N THR A 3 -58.49 11.53 -35.45
CA THR A 3 -57.83 12.78 -35.06
C THR A 3 -58.76 14.02 -35.14
N ILE A 4 -58.18 15.19 -34.79
CA ILE A 4 -58.56 16.59 -35.16
C ILE A 4 -59.31 17.40 -34.08
N PHE A 5 -58.63 18.43 -33.55
CA PHE A 5 -59.06 19.84 -33.36
C PHE A 5 -57.80 20.65 -32.99
N THR A 6 -57.09 21.38 -33.85
CA THR A 6 -57.37 22.59 -34.68
C THR A 6 -57.44 23.92 -33.90
N LYS A 7 -56.66 24.90 -34.40
CA LYS A 7 -56.66 26.38 -34.20
C LYS A 7 -55.64 26.98 -33.22
N THR A 8 -55.09 28.19 -33.41
CA THR A 8 -54.92 29.07 -34.62
C THR A 8 -53.92 30.23 -34.35
N ILE A 9 -52.94 30.42 -35.25
CA ILE A 9 -52.21 31.66 -35.64
C ILE A 9 -51.64 32.63 -34.57
N GLY A 10 -50.36 32.99 -34.76
CA GLY A 10 -49.75 34.23 -34.25
C GLY A 10 -48.45 34.56 -35.00
N LEU A 11 -48.54 35.23 -36.14
CA LEU A 11 -47.36 35.68 -36.91
C LEU A 11 -47.06 37.15 -36.59
N LEU A 12 -45.81 37.46 -36.23
CA LEU A 12 -45.23 38.80 -36.38
C LEU A 12 -43.83 38.67 -36.99
N ALA A 13 -43.47 39.59 -37.87
CA ALA A 13 -42.21 39.57 -38.63
C ALA A 13 -41.46 40.90 -38.47
N ILE A 14 -40.32 41.03 -39.18
CA ILE A 14 -39.30 42.10 -39.12
C ILE A 14 -38.29 41.85 -37.97
N GLY A 15 -36.97 41.75 -38.18
CA GLY A 15 -36.18 41.69 -39.42
C GLY A 15 -34.72 42.14 -39.21
N ILE A 16 -33.84 41.85 -40.18
CA ILE A 16 -32.54 42.53 -40.49
C ILE A 16 -31.21 41.91 -39.93
N ILE A 17 -30.54 41.15 -40.82
CA ILE A 17 -29.10 41.16 -41.22
C ILE A 17 -27.98 40.66 -40.26
N ALA A 18 -26.96 40.05 -40.91
CA ALA A 18 -25.66 39.56 -40.43
C ALA A 18 -25.71 38.27 -39.58
N GLY A 19 -24.77 37.34 -39.70
CA GLY A 19 -23.60 37.25 -40.59
C GLY A 19 -22.63 36.23 -40.01
N PHE A 20 -22.43 35.08 -40.66
CA PHE A 20 -21.65 33.98 -40.09
C PHE A 20 -20.15 34.31 -40.05
N THR A 21 -19.61 34.53 -38.85
CA THR A 21 -18.17 34.47 -38.59
C THR A 21 -17.90 33.63 -37.34
N SER A 22 -16.86 32.80 -37.45
CA SER A 22 -16.33 31.96 -36.37
C SER A 22 -15.70 32.81 -35.26
N CYS A 23 -15.87 32.39 -34.01
CA CYS A 23 -14.89 32.59 -32.94
C CYS A 23 -15.11 31.55 -31.83
N ASN A 24 -14.12 30.69 -31.62
CA ASN A 24 -13.89 30.12 -30.29
C ASN A 24 -13.59 31.26 -29.32
N LYS A 25 -13.92 31.07 -28.04
CA LYS A 25 -13.49 31.99 -26.99
C LYS A 25 -13.11 31.21 -25.74
N ASP A 26 -11.80 31.07 -25.55
CA ASP A 26 -11.23 30.74 -24.25
C ASP A 26 -11.53 31.87 -23.27
N ASN A 27 -11.64 31.55 -21.98
CA ASN A 27 -11.41 32.53 -20.92
C ASN A 27 -10.98 31.81 -19.63
N GLU A 28 -9.67 31.59 -19.56
CA GLU A 28 -8.81 31.77 -18.39
C GLU A 28 -9.49 31.84 -17.00
N ILE A 29 -9.16 30.88 -16.13
CA ILE A 29 -9.18 31.05 -14.67
C ILE A 29 -7.78 30.74 -14.13
N THR A 30 -7.14 31.81 -13.68
CA THR A 30 -5.96 31.93 -12.80
C THR A 30 -5.25 30.65 -12.33
N ARG A 31 -3.94 30.58 -12.61
CA ARG A 31 -3.01 29.72 -11.87
C ARG A 31 -2.99 30.05 -10.38
N HIS A 32 -3.00 29.01 -9.55
CA HIS A 32 -2.25 28.99 -8.31
C HIS A 32 -1.23 27.86 -8.42
N ASP A 33 0.04 28.22 -8.59
CA ASP A 33 1.14 27.25 -8.53
C ASP A 33 1.31 26.81 -7.07
N ASN A 34 0.92 25.57 -6.75
CA ASN A 34 1.37 24.89 -5.54
C ASN A 34 2.32 23.76 -5.96
N THR A 35 3.59 24.12 -6.10
CA THR A 35 4.71 23.16 -6.11
C THR A 35 4.68 22.36 -4.81
N GLY A 36 4.23 21.12 -4.91
CA GLY A 36 3.97 20.26 -3.76
C GLY A 36 3.76 18.83 -4.17
N ASN A 37 4.66 18.28 -5.00
CA ASN A 37 4.72 16.85 -5.29
C ASN A 37 5.25 16.10 -4.05
N GLN A 38 4.50 16.16 -2.96
CA GLN A 38 4.60 15.23 -1.86
C GLN A 38 4.06 13.90 -2.37
N SER A 39 4.95 13.14 -3.01
CA SER A 39 4.76 11.70 -3.23
C SER A 39 4.75 11.02 -1.86
N ARG A 40 3.64 11.16 -1.12
CA ARG A 40 3.32 10.38 0.07
C ARG A 40 2.99 8.96 -0.37
N THR A 41 4.03 8.25 -0.81
CA THR A 41 4.10 6.79 -0.69
C THR A 41 4.33 6.47 0.78
N ILE A 42 3.35 6.83 1.62
CA ILE A 42 3.25 6.27 2.95
C ILE A 42 2.62 4.90 2.74
N ALA A 43 3.29 3.85 3.20
CA ALA A 43 2.73 2.52 3.19
C ALA A 43 1.39 2.56 3.92
N ILE A 44 0.30 2.26 3.20
CA ILE A 44 -1.00 1.97 3.82
C ILE A 44 -0.88 0.54 4.36
N GLU A 45 -0.11 0.40 5.43
CA GLU A 45 0.12 -0.88 6.08
C GLU A 45 -1.04 -1.12 7.04
N ASN A 46 -1.94 -1.99 6.58
CA ASN A 46 -3.17 -2.44 7.22
C ASN A 46 -4.26 -1.36 7.42
N GLU A 47 -5.18 -1.27 6.45
CA GLU A 47 -6.49 -0.58 6.59
C GLU A 47 -7.45 -1.32 7.55
N TYR A 48 -6.94 -2.24 8.36
CA TYR A 48 -7.64 -3.13 9.27
C TYR A 48 -6.77 -3.48 10.48
N CYS A 49 -7.41 -3.90 11.56
CA CYS A 49 -6.80 -4.05 12.88
C CYS A 49 -6.52 -5.53 13.15
N GLY A 50 -5.26 -5.83 13.51
CA GLY A 50 -4.78 -7.20 13.71
C GLY A 50 -4.76 -8.03 12.42
N GLU A 51 -5.19 -9.30 12.50
CA GLU A 51 -5.10 -10.27 11.39
C GLU A 51 -6.46 -10.54 10.73
N MET A 52 -6.46 -10.74 9.41
CA MET A 52 -7.65 -11.18 8.68
C MET A 52 -7.97 -12.65 8.96
N THR A 53 -9.22 -12.94 9.32
CA THR A 53 -9.71 -14.32 9.53
C THR A 53 -10.36 -14.85 8.25
N THR A 54 -9.62 -15.67 7.49
CA THR A 54 -10.10 -16.35 6.26
C THR A 54 -10.63 -17.75 6.57
N ILE A 55 -11.89 -18.03 6.21
CA ILE A 55 -12.58 -19.30 6.49
C ILE A 55 -13.16 -19.87 5.19
N THR A 56 -13.12 -21.18 4.99
CA THR A 56 -13.74 -21.82 3.81
C THR A 56 -15.27 -21.66 3.79
N LEU A 57 -15.81 -21.38 2.60
CA LEU A 57 -17.23 -21.37 2.28
C LEU A 57 -17.64 -22.75 1.76
N TRP A 58 -18.37 -23.52 2.56
CA TRP A 58 -18.74 -24.91 2.25
C TRP A 58 -20.15 -25.01 1.67
N ALA A 59 -20.28 -25.52 0.44
CA ALA A 59 -21.56 -25.77 -0.22
C ALA A 59 -21.99 -27.25 -0.19
N GLY A 60 -23.31 -27.46 -0.16
CA GLY A 60 -23.92 -28.78 -0.21
C GLY A 60 -23.85 -29.57 1.10
N ASN A 61 -24.65 -30.63 1.20
CA ASN A 61 -24.84 -31.38 2.46
C ASN A 61 -23.89 -32.59 2.59
N THR A 62 -23.70 -33.41 1.54
CA THR A 62 -22.69 -34.50 1.51
C THR A 62 -22.46 -35.02 0.07
N PRO A 63 -21.21 -35.17 -0.43
CA PRO A 63 -20.00 -34.54 0.10
C PRO A 63 -20.13 -33.02 0.03
N GLN A 64 -19.48 -32.32 0.96
CA GLN A 64 -19.37 -30.87 0.88
C GLN A 64 -18.37 -30.47 -0.19
N LYS A 65 -18.60 -29.32 -0.79
CA LYS A 65 -17.81 -28.75 -1.86
C LYS A 65 -17.20 -27.46 -1.30
N ASP A 66 -15.89 -27.33 -1.35
CA ASP A 66 -15.26 -26.03 -1.22
C ASP A 66 -15.69 -25.20 -2.43
N VAL A 67 -16.26 -24.02 -2.19
CA VAL A 67 -16.67 -23.09 -3.25
C VAL A 67 -15.94 -21.76 -3.18
N GLY A 68 -15.06 -21.56 -2.19
CA GLY A 68 -14.36 -20.30 -1.93
C GLY A 68 -14.22 -19.99 -0.44
N THR A 69 -14.24 -18.70 -0.09
CA THR A 69 -13.92 -18.20 1.25
C THR A 69 -14.92 -17.18 1.77
N VAL A 70 -14.91 -17.01 3.10
CA VAL A 70 -15.44 -15.86 3.82
C VAL A 70 -14.30 -15.26 4.63
N GLU A 71 -14.02 -13.99 4.43
CA GLU A 71 -12.96 -13.25 5.13
C GLU A 71 -13.57 -12.23 6.09
N VAL A 72 -13.05 -12.17 7.31
CA VAL A 72 -13.55 -11.31 8.39
C VAL A 72 -12.41 -10.53 9.01
N TYR A 73 -12.57 -9.21 9.08
CA TYR A 73 -11.63 -8.26 9.67
C TYR A 73 -12.37 -6.99 10.09
N ASN A 74 -11.84 -6.19 11.01
CA ASN A 74 -12.40 -4.87 11.34
C ASN A 74 -11.34 -3.78 11.24
N ASN A 75 -11.78 -2.54 11.06
CA ASN A 75 -10.96 -1.35 11.30
C ASN A 75 -11.58 -0.50 12.42
N GLU A 76 -11.16 0.75 12.60
CA GLU A 76 -11.70 1.64 13.64
C GLU A 76 -13.20 1.95 13.47
N GLU A 77 -13.73 1.91 12.24
CA GLU A 77 -15.08 2.38 11.91
C GLU A 77 -16.03 1.25 11.47
N TYR A 78 -15.50 0.13 10.96
CA TYR A 78 -16.30 -0.96 10.37
C TYR A 78 -15.77 -2.37 10.69
N LEU A 79 -16.71 -3.31 10.84
CA LEU A 79 -16.49 -4.73 10.64
C LEU A 79 -16.77 -5.07 9.17
N PHE A 80 -15.87 -5.81 8.54
CA PHE A 80 -15.97 -6.28 7.17
C PHE A 80 -16.21 -7.79 7.14
N VAL A 81 -17.08 -8.22 6.22
CA VAL A 81 -17.25 -9.64 5.89
C VAL A 81 -17.32 -9.77 4.38
N GLU A 82 -16.31 -10.42 3.78
CA GLU A 82 -16.24 -10.61 2.33
C GLU A 82 -16.45 -12.07 1.96
N PHE A 83 -17.40 -12.34 1.07
CA PHE A 83 -17.57 -13.63 0.43
C PHE A 83 -16.81 -13.62 -0.88
N THR A 84 -16.02 -14.66 -1.17
CA THR A 84 -15.41 -14.89 -2.49
C THR A 84 -15.68 -16.32 -2.93
N VAL A 85 -16.02 -16.52 -4.21
CA VAL A 85 -16.18 -17.85 -4.82
C VAL A 85 -15.22 -18.10 -5.97
N ALA A 86 -14.77 -19.35 -6.07
CA ALA A 86 -13.87 -19.79 -7.13
C ALA A 86 -14.64 -20.46 -8.28
N SER A 87 -14.16 -20.30 -9.51
CA SER A 87 -14.67 -21.03 -10.68
C SER A 87 -14.69 -22.55 -10.41
N PRO A 88 -15.79 -23.28 -10.72
CA PRO A 88 -16.91 -22.89 -11.60
C PRO A 88 -18.11 -22.22 -10.88
N TRP A 89 -17.98 -21.80 -9.63
CA TRP A 89 -19.07 -21.20 -8.86
C TRP A 89 -19.25 -19.71 -9.12
N GLN A 90 -20.49 -19.24 -9.00
CA GLN A 90 -20.88 -17.84 -8.96
C GLN A 90 -21.79 -17.59 -7.75
N LEU A 91 -21.68 -16.43 -7.09
CA LEU A 91 -22.64 -16.04 -6.07
C LEU A 91 -23.94 -15.57 -6.74
N MET A 92 -25.09 -15.93 -6.16
CA MET A 92 -26.41 -15.47 -6.61
C MET A 92 -27.04 -14.51 -5.59
N GLU A 93 -26.89 -14.84 -4.31
CA GLU A 93 -27.45 -14.10 -3.19
C GLU A 93 -26.58 -14.38 -1.96
N THR A 94 -26.33 -13.35 -1.15
CA THR A 94 -25.65 -13.49 0.15
C THR A 94 -26.53 -12.96 1.27
N HIS A 95 -26.47 -13.65 2.42
CA HIS A 95 -27.15 -13.30 3.67
C HIS A 95 -26.12 -13.31 4.81
N LEU A 96 -26.13 -12.25 5.61
CA LEU A 96 -25.27 -12.11 6.77
C LEU A 96 -26.11 -11.81 8.03
N ASP A 97 -25.85 -12.53 9.12
CA ASP A 97 -26.38 -12.23 10.46
C ASP A 97 -25.23 -12.22 11.48
N ILE A 98 -25.27 -11.30 12.45
CA ILE A 98 -24.19 -11.06 13.42
C ILE A 98 -24.80 -10.99 14.82
N SER A 99 -24.27 -11.77 15.76
CA SER A 99 -24.81 -11.88 17.11
C SER A 99 -23.73 -11.98 18.19
N LEU A 100 -24.02 -11.53 19.41
CA LEU A 100 -23.17 -11.70 20.58
C LEU A 100 -23.29 -13.09 21.24
N ILE A 101 -24.21 -13.93 20.74
CA ILE A 101 -24.42 -15.29 21.21
C ILE A 101 -24.47 -16.28 20.03
N PRO A 102 -23.93 -17.51 20.18
CA PRO A 102 -23.98 -18.50 19.12
C PRO A 102 -25.43 -18.95 18.88
N GLN A 103 -25.89 -18.84 17.64
CA GLN A 103 -27.26 -19.17 17.25
C GLN A 103 -27.43 -20.69 17.11
N SER A 104 -28.30 -21.27 17.94
CA SER A 104 -28.55 -22.72 17.98
C SER A 104 -29.58 -23.21 16.95
N LYS A 105 -30.13 -22.32 16.11
CA LYS A 105 -31.19 -22.64 15.15
C LYS A 105 -30.90 -22.03 13.79
N ARG A 106 -31.10 -22.85 12.75
CA ARG A 106 -31.26 -22.38 11.37
C ARG A 106 -32.57 -21.60 11.27
N GLY A 107 -32.49 -20.28 11.14
CA GLY A 107 -33.58 -19.52 10.53
C GLY A 107 -33.72 -19.94 9.06
N ALA A 108 -34.94 -19.91 8.52
CA ALA A 108 -35.04 -19.87 7.05
C ALA A 108 -34.38 -18.56 6.56
N PRO A 109 -33.85 -18.51 5.32
CA PRO A 109 -33.54 -17.23 4.67
C PRO A 109 -34.70 -16.23 4.87
N GLY A 110 -34.42 -15.06 5.42
CA GLY A 110 -35.45 -14.09 5.80
C GLY A 110 -36.07 -14.21 7.21
N GLN A 111 -35.55 -15.08 8.10
CA GLN A 111 -36.05 -15.24 9.49
C GLN A 111 -35.03 -14.88 10.59
N TYR A 112 -33.91 -14.24 10.24
CA TYR A 112 -32.90 -13.79 11.20
C TYR A 112 -33.17 -12.35 11.64
N ASN A 113 -33.05 -12.08 12.95
CA ASN A 113 -33.35 -10.79 13.56
C ASN A 113 -32.09 -10.13 14.15
N SER A 114 -31.50 -9.21 13.40
CA SER A 114 -31.63 -7.77 13.69
C SER A 114 -30.87 -6.93 12.66
N ASN A 115 -29.81 -7.48 12.07
CA ASN A 115 -29.01 -6.87 11.02
C ASN A 115 -28.82 -7.84 9.84
N MET A 116 -29.92 -8.38 9.29
CA MET A 116 -29.84 -9.26 8.12
C MET A 116 -29.56 -8.42 6.87
N TYR A 117 -28.32 -8.45 6.37
CA TYR A 117 -27.94 -7.75 5.17
C TYR A 117 -28.08 -8.64 3.93
N LEU A 118 -28.82 -8.18 2.93
CA LEU A 118 -29.07 -8.87 1.67
C LEU A 118 -28.29 -8.18 0.54
N ILE A 119 -27.45 -8.93 -0.18
CA ILE A 119 -26.82 -8.44 -1.43
C ILE A 119 -27.16 -9.41 -2.55
N SER A 120 -27.79 -8.88 -3.61
CA SER A 120 -27.96 -9.58 -4.88
C SER A 120 -26.66 -9.50 -5.67
N SER A 121 -25.92 -10.60 -5.72
CA SER A 121 -24.62 -10.70 -6.39
C SER A 121 -24.77 -11.36 -7.76
N GLY A 122 -24.09 -10.83 -8.78
CA GLY A 122 -23.84 -11.51 -10.05
C GLY A 122 -22.35 -11.77 -10.31
N ASP A 123 -21.52 -11.44 -9.33
CA ASP A 123 -20.06 -11.45 -9.38
C ASP A 123 -19.49 -12.61 -8.55
N ASN A 124 -18.17 -12.78 -8.58
CA ASN A 124 -17.47 -13.80 -7.81
C ASN A 124 -17.16 -13.38 -6.36
N SER A 125 -17.53 -12.16 -5.93
CA SER A 125 -17.42 -11.74 -4.53
C SER A 125 -18.57 -10.83 -4.08
N ALA A 126 -18.72 -10.69 -2.76
CA ALA A 126 -19.66 -9.76 -2.13
C ALA A 126 -19.10 -9.28 -0.77
N LEU A 127 -18.89 -7.96 -0.65
CA LEU A 127 -18.37 -7.33 0.57
C LEU A 127 -19.48 -6.66 1.39
N TYR A 128 -19.57 -7.02 2.67
CA TYR A 128 -20.36 -6.32 3.66
C TYR A 128 -19.47 -5.39 4.49
N LYS A 129 -19.95 -4.15 4.68
CA LYS A 129 -19.31 -3.11 5.49
C LYS A 129 -20.27 -2.68 6.58
N ILE A 130 -20.11 -3.21 7.79
CA ILE A 130 -21.01 -3.04 8.94
C ILE A 130 -20.40 -1.99 9.88
N PRO A 131 -21.09 -0.88 10.21
CA PRO A 131 -20.59 0.09 11.19
C PRO A 131 -20.25 -0.57 12.52
N LEU A 132 -19.03 -0.37 13.00
CA LEU A 132 -18.55 -1.02 14.22
C LEU A 132 -19.24 -0.41 15.44
N THR A 133 -19.98 -1.26 16.16
CA THR A 133 -20.71 -0.92 17.40
C THR A 133 -20.33 -1.83 18.56
N PHE A 134 -19.24 -2.58 18.38
CA PHE A 134 -18.71 -3.57 19.30
C PHE A 134 -17.34 -3.12 19.79
N GLU A 135 -17.09 -3.19 21.09
CA GLU A 135 -15.80 -2.84 21.67
C GLU A 135 -14.73 -3.89 21.32
N PRO A 136 -13.44 -3.52 21.20
CA PRO A 136 -12.33 -4.47 21.09
C PRO A 136 -12.37 -5.57 22.17
N GLY A 137 -11.98 -6.78 21.80
CA GLY A 137 -12.11 -7.99 22.63
C GLY A 137 -13.51 -8.61 22.66
N THR A 138 -14.54 -7.97 22.08
CA THR A 138 -15.87 -8.56 21.96
C THR A 138 -15.86 -9.74 20.97
N VAL A 139 -16.34 -10.91 21.38
CA VAL A 139 -16.57 -12.03 20.46
C VAL A 139 -17.93 -11.88 19.79
N VAL A 140 -17.93 -11.78 18.47
CA VAL A 140 -19.12 -11.83 17.61
C VAL A 140 -19.21 -13.18 16.89
N TYR A 141 -20.43 -13.66 16.72
CA TYR A 141 -20.75 -14.88 15.98
C TYR A 141 -21.46 -14.49 14.69
N ILE A 142 -20.84 -14.84 13.57
CA ILE A 142 -21.26 -14.45 12.23
C ILE A 142 -21.82 -15.67 11.51
N LEU A 143 -23.06 -15.58 11.05
CA LEU A 143 -23.67 -16.56 10.15
C LEU A 143 -23.58 -16.04 8.72
N ALA A 144 -22.56 -16.48 8.00
CA ALA A 144 -22.30 -16.15 6.61
C ALA A 144 -22.95 -17.21 5.70
N HIS A 145 -24.00 -16.85 4.96
CA HIS A 145 -24.74 -17.74 4.05
C HIS A 145 -24.71 -17.21 2.61
N ALA A 146 -24.54 -18.12 1.64
CA ALA A 146 -24.63 -17.80 0.22
C ALA A 146 -25.47 -18.83 -0.55
N ALA A 147 -26.24 -18.35 -1.53
CA ALA A 147 -26.72 -19.17 -2.64
C ALA A 147 -25.69 -19.09 -3.77
N VAL A 148 -25.25 -20.25 -4.28
CA VAL A 148 -24.21 -20.35 -5.31
C VAL A 148 -24.64 -21.22 -6.48
N PHE A 149 -24.26 -20.81 -7.68
CA PHE A 149 -24.55 -21.53 -8.92
C PHE A 149 -23.27 -22.14 -9.51
N ASN A 150 -23.31 -23.42 -9.87
CA ASN A 150 -22.23 -24.09 -10.59
C ASN A 150 -22.42 -23.98 -12.10
N THR A 151 -21.55 -23.22 -12.77
CA THR A 151 -21.62 -22.96 -14.23
C THR A 151 -21.33 -24.17 -15.10
N VAL A 152 -20.72 -25.24 -14.56
CA VAL A 152 -20.38 -26.46 -15.30
C VAL A 152 -21.46 -27.53 -15.14
N SER A 153 -21.95 -27.74 -13.92
CA SER A 153 -23.01 -28.73 -13.65
C SER A 153 -24.44 -28.16 -13.74
N PHE A 154 -24.59 -26.85 -13.94
CA PHE A 154 -25.87 -26.13 -13.96
C PHE A 154 -26.73 -26.44 -12.73
N ALA A 155 -26.12 -26.33 -11.54
CA ALA A 155 -26.76 -26.70 -10.28
C ALA A 155 -26.60 -25.60 -9.23
N ASP A 156 -27.71 -25.26 -8.56
CA ASP A 156 -27.74 -24.39 -7.41
C ASP A 156 -27.37 -25.15 -6.13
N GLU A 157 -26.60 -24.53 -5.24
CA GLU A 157 -26.31 -25.02 -3.90
C GLU A 157 -26.47 -23.90 -2.86
N THR A 158 -26.58 -24.30 -1.60
CA THR A 158 -26.48 -23.36 -0.46
C THR A 158 -25.18 -23.61 0.28
N ALA A 159 -24.51 -22.53 0.67
CA ALA A 159 -23.19 -22.53 1.26
C ALA A 159 -23.13 -21.73 2.55
N TYR A 160 -22.28 -22.14 3.49
CA TYR A 160 -22.05 -21.46 4.76
C TYR A 160 -20.55 -21.36 5.09
N GLY A 161 -20.12 -20.23 5.63
CA GLY A 161 -18.79 -20.08 6.21
C GLY A 161 -18.70 -20.70 7.61
N GLY A 162 -17.57 -21.34 7.94
CA GLY A 162 -17.28 -21.90 9.26
C GLY A 162 -16.71 -23.33 9.23
N GLU A 163 -16.15 -23.78 10.35
CA GLU A 163 -15.57 -25.13 10.48
C GLU A 163 -16.61 -26.24 10.41
N TYR A 164 -16.48 -27.20 9.49
CA TYR A 164 -17.41 -28.32 9.40
C TYR A 164 -17.24 -29.37 10.51
N GLN A 165 -18.22 -29.47 11.41
CA GLN A 165 -18.20 -30.41 12.54
C GLN A 165 -18.76 -31.83 12.25
N GLY A 166 -18.98 -32.20 10.98
CA GLY A 166 -19.38 -33.57 10.62
C GLY A 166 -20.79 -34.02 11.06
N LYS A 167 -21.62 -33.10 11.55
CA LYS A 167 -22.94 -33.39 12.16
C LYS A 167 -24.01 -32.42 11.66
N LYS A 168 -25.28 -32.73 11.93
CA LYS A 168 -26.40 -31.82 11.69
C LYS A 168 -26.63 -30.91 12.91
N PRO A 169 -27.02 -29.63 12.72
CA PRO A 169 -27.16 -28.96 11.43
C PRO A 169 -25.79 -28.65 10.79
N TRP A 170 -25.74 -28.58 9.45
CA TRP A 170 -24.49 -28.48 8.68
C TRP A 170 -24.03 -27.05 8.40
N PHE A 171 -24.78 -26.04 8.89
CA PHE A 171 -24.31 -24.66 8.95
C PHE A 171 -23.43 -24.48 10.19
N ASN A 172 -22.41 -23.63 10.08
CA ASN A 172 -21.57 -23.23 11.19
C ASN A 172 -21.60 -21.70 11.31
N MET A 173 -21.01 -21.18 12.38
CA MET A 173 -20.82 -19.73 12.55
C MET A 173 -19.32 -19.47 12.63
N ILE A 174 -18.90 -18.33 12.09
CA ILE A 174 -17.55 -17.81 12.27
C ILE A 174 -17.55 -17.05 13.60
N SER A 175 -16.75 -17.50 14.56
CA SER A 175 -16.46 -16.71 15.76
C SER A 175 -15.29 -15.77 15.46
N PHE A 176 -15.53 -14.46 15.54
CA PHE A 176 -14.51 -13.45 15.35
C PHE A 176 -14.43 -12.59 16.60
N THR A 177 -13.22 -12.29 17.07
CA THR A 177 -13.00 -11.35 18.17
C THR A 177 -12.70 -10.00 17.55
N ILE A 178 -13.45 -8.96 17.90
CA ILE A 178 -13.19 -7.60 17.42
C ILE A 178 -11.79 -7.19 17.88
N GLN A 179 -10.94 -6.84 16.92
CA GLN A 179 -9.52 -6.59 17.16
C GLN A 179 -9.30 -5.12 17.49
N GLU A 180 -8.41 -4.89 18.46
CA GLU A 180 -8.01 -3.55 18.86
C GLU A 180 -7.16 -2.92 17.76
N CYS A 181 -7.49 -1.69 17.40
CA CYS A 181 -6.76 -0.90 16.42
C CYS A 181 -5.55 -0.26 17.10
N ILE A 182 -4.54 -1.10 17.34
CA ILE A 182 -3.24 -0.66 17.86
C ILE A 182 -2.48 -0.07 16.67
N PRO A 183 -2.11 1.23 16.69
CA PRO A 183 -1.23 1.78 15.67
C PRO A 183 0.12 1.04 15.72
N ASP A 184 0.65 0.68 14.55
CA ASP A 184 1.97 0.05 14.42
C ASP A 184 2.99 0.82 15.28
N PRO A 185 3.67 0.18 16.25
CA PRO A 185 4.58 0.87 17.15
C PRO A 185 5.64 1.60 16.32
N GLU A 186 5.84 2.89 16.61
CA GLU A 186 6.84 3.70 15.93
C GLU A 186 8.19 2.96 15.95
N PRO A 187 8.82 2.71 14.78
CA PRO A 187 9.97 1.83 14.72
C PRO A 187 11.11 2.41 15.56
N ASP A 188 11.78 1.56 16.33
CA ASP A 188 12.91 2.01 17.13
C ASP A 188 14.07 2.31 16.17
N CYS A 189 14.45 3.59 16.12
CA CYS A 189 15.41 4.13 15.18
C CYS A 189 16.65 4.65 15.91
N TYR A 190 17.84 4.12 15.58
CA TYR A 190 19.11 4.71 15.99
C TYR A 190 19.84 5.32 14.79
N SER A 191 20.60 6.38 15.04
CA SER A 191 21.36 7.12 14.01
C SER A 191 22.83 6.74 14.02
N GLU A 192 23.43 6.71 12.82
CA GLU A 192 24.83 6.38 12.58
C GLU A 192 25.42 7.25 11.48
N THR A 193 26.75 7.32 11.42
CA THR A 193 27.46 7.81 10.24
C THR A 193 27.92 6.63 9.40
N ALA A 194 27.98 6.80 8.09
CA ALA A 194 28.41 5.76 7.16
C ALA A 194 29.43 6.27 6.12
N TRP A 195 30.34 5.38 5.73
CA TRP A 195 31.37 5.64 4.73
C TRP A 195 31.39 4.55 3.66
N ALA A 196 31.66 4.91 2.41
CA ALA A 196 31.93 3.95 1.34
C ALA A 196 33.24 3.19 1.61
N ASP A 197 33.24 1.87 1.37
CA ASP A 197 34.40 1.02 1.61
C ASP A 197 35.62 1.43 0.75
N GLY A 198 36.81 1.27 1.33
CA GLY A 198 38.05 1.73 0.73
C GLY A 198 39.21 1.91 1.71
N THR A 199 40.19 2.72 1.30
CA THR A 199 41.41 2.96 2.08
C THR A 199 41.16 3.99 3.17
N ARG A 200 41.76 3.79 4.35
CA ARG A 200 41.61 4.68 5.49
C ARG A 200 42.36 6.00 5.28
N TYR A 201 41.70 7.12 5.59
CA TYR A 201 42.33 8.45 5.63
C TYR A 201 43.49 8.54 6.63
N VAL A 202 43.31 7.91 7.80
CA VAL A 202 44.33 7.75 8.84
C VAL A 202 44.25 6.37 9.49
N LEU A 203 45.39 5.85 9.95
CA LEU A 203 45.48 4.52 10.57
C LEU A 203 44.92 4.48 12.01
N GLN A 204 44.79 5.62 12.69
CA GLN A 204 44.36 5.69 14.10
C GLN A 204 43.48 6.91 14.37
N GLY A 205 42.51 6.77 15.26
CA GLY A 205 41.69 7.87 15.82
C GLY A 205 40.40 8.16 15.07
N ASN A 206 40.38 8.07 13.75
CA ASN A 206 39.18 8.23 12.90
C ASN A 206 38.99 6.99 12.03
N TRP A 207 37.74 6.71 11.65
CA TRP A 207 37.35 5.54 10.87
C TRP A 207 37.02 5.77 9.40
N ALA A 208 36.96 7.02 8.97
CA ALA A 208 36.71 7.42 7.59
C ALA A 208 37.58 6.72 6.53
N THR A 209 36.97 6.39 5.41
CA THR A 209 37.57 5.75 4.22
C THR A 209 37.34 6.57 2.95
N TYR A 210 38.26 6.42 1.99
CA TYR A 210 38.10 6.90 0.63
C TYR A 210 38.21 5.74 -0.35
N THR A 211 37.35 5.73 -1.38
CA THR A 211 37.31 4.71 -2.40
C THR A 211 38.19 5.12 -3.58
N THR A 212 39.18 4.30 -3.93
CA THR A 212 39.94 4.45 -5.18
C THR A 212 39.05 4.11 -6.37
N TYR A 213 39.12 4.91 -7.43
CA TYR A 213 38.37 4.77 -8.67
C TYR A 213 39.31 4.80 -9.88
N THR A 214 38.98 4.06 -10.94
CA THR A 214 39.90 3.78 -12.06
C THR A 214 39.29 4.05 -13.44
N GLY A 215 38.24 4.86 -13.54
CA GLY A 215 37.56 5.18 -14.81
C GLY A 215 36.60 4.09 -15.32
N GLU A 216 36.28 3.09 -14.50
CA GLU A 216 35.33 2.01 -14.81
C GLU A 216 34.24 1.93 -13.73
N TYR A 217 33.08 1.35 -14.07
CA TYR A 217 32.00 1.12 -13.10
C TYR A 217 32.53 0.37 -11.89
N LYS A 218 32.20 0.87 -10.69
CA LYS A 218 32.61 0.25 -9.43
C LYS A 218 31.48 0.29 -8.42
N GLU A 219 31.26 -0.83 -7.74
CA GLU A 219 30.39 -0.90 -6.56
C GLU A 219 31.25 -1.21 -5.33
N VAL A 220 30.91 -0.60 -4.19
CA VAL A 220 31.48 -0.91 -2.88
C VAL A 220 30.39 -0.93 -1.81
N ILE A 221 30.66 -1.58 -0.68
CA ILE A 221 29.73 -1.58 0.47
C ILE A 221 29.74 -0.20 1.13
N LEU A 222 28.58 0.26 1.57
CA LEU A 222 28.44 1.38 2.51
C LEU A 222 28.43 0.83 3.94
N TYR A 223 29.43 1.19 4.76
CA TYR A 223 29.51 0.76 6.16
C TYR A 223 29.06 1.86 7.11
N ALA A 224 27.95 1.64 7.83
CA ALA A 224 27.53 2.43 8.98
C ALA A 224 28.21 1.95 10.27
N GLY A 225 28.48 2.85 11.22
CA GLY A 225 29.00 2.49 12.53
C GLY A 225 30.26 1.59 12.48
N GLN A 226 31.17 1.86 11.54
CA GLN A 226 32.39 1.10 11.23
C GLN A 226 32.22 -0.29 10.57
N THR A 227 31.16 -1.05 10.85
CA THR A 227 31.08 -2.46 10.43
C THR A 227 29.71 -2.94 9.95
N MET A 228 28.65 -2.14 10.05
CA MET A 228 27.31 -2.53 9.61
C MET A 228 27.15 -2.23 8.12
N ALA A 229 26.91 -3.25 7.30
CA ALA A 229 26.59 -3.05 5.89
C ALA A 229 25.21 -2.38 5.79
N ALA A 230 25.22 -1.07 5.51
CA ALA A 230 24.03 -0.23 5.44
C ALA A 230 23.51 -0.04 4.00
N GLY A 231 24.26 -0.50 3.00
CA GLY A 231 23.95 -0.29 1.60
C GLY A 231 25.14 -0.56 0.68
N THR A 232 25.03 -0.06 -0.55
CA THR A 232 26.12 0.02 -1.52
C THR A 232 26.33 1.46 -1.99
N VAL A 233 27.52 1.73 -2.52
CA VAL A 233 27.85 2.94 -3.26
C VAL A 233 28.39 2.53 -4.63
N GLU A 234 27.69 2.96 -5.67
CA GLU A 234 28.04 2.72 -7.06
C GLU A 234 28.64 3.99 -7.67
N PHE A 235 29.72 3.82 -8.42
CA PHE A 235 30.39 4.84 -9.21
C PHE A 235 30.19 4.47 -10.68
N SER A 236 29.51 5.31 -11.46
CA SER A 236 29.29 5.05 -12.89
C SER A 236 30.60 5.01 -13.69
N THR A 237 30.56 4.55 -14.93
CA THR A 237 31.60 4.94 -15.91
C THR A 237 31.56 6.46 -16.14
N PRO A 238 32.67 7.10 -16.53
CA PRO A 238 32.68 8.54 -16.81
C PRO A 238 31.87 8.89 -18.06
N ASP A 239 31.16 10.01 -18.00
CA ASP A 239 30.58 10.68 -19.17
C ASP A 239 30.94 12.17 -19.12
N ASN A 240 31.49 12.68 -20.22
CA ASN A 240 31.91 14.09 -20.37
C ASN A 240 32.77 14.67 -19.22
N GLY A 241 33.57 13.84 -18.55
CA GLY A 241 34.44 14.25 -17.42
C GLY A 241 33.74 14.30 -16.06
N PHE A 242 32.55 13.68 -15.94
CA PHE A 242 31.80 13.52 -14.70
C PHE A 242 31.46 12.04 -14.48
N ILE A 243 31.25 11.65 -13.22
CA ILE A 243 30.61 10.38 -12.86
C ILE A 243 29.33 10.64 -12.08
N THR A 244 28.41 9.69 -12.10
CA THR A 244 27.29 9.63 -11.16
C THR A 244 27.64 8.66 -10.04
N ILE A 245 27.53 9.12 -8.81
CA ILE A 245 27.60 8.29 -7.61
C ILE A 245 26.16 8.01 -7.16
N THR A 246 25.83 6.74 -7.01
CA THR A 246 24.55 6.27 -6.48
C THR A 246 24.79 5.65 -5.11
N VAL A 247 24.03 6.06 -4.09
CA VAL A 247 23.99 5.40 -2.78
C VAL A 247 22.67 4.68 -2.68
N ASN A 248 22.71 3.36 -2.43
CA ASN A 248 21.54 2.49 -2.28
C ASN A 248 21.56 1.86 -0.89
N LEU A 249 20.65 2.25 -0.02
CA LEU A 249 20.54 1.73 1.35
C LEU A 249 19.85 0.36 1.37
N SER A 250 20.28 -0.49 2.30
CA SER A 250 19.68 -1.80 2.55
C SER A 250 18.41 -1.68 3.40
N ALA A 251 17.50 -2.66 3.29
CA ALA A 251 16.25 -2.68 4.05
C ALA A 251 16.46 -2.38 5.56
N GLY A 252 15.66 -1.45 6.09
CA GLY A 252 15.78 -0.94 7.46
C GLY A 252 16.73 0.25 7.62
N TRP A 253 17.59 0.55 6.64
CA TRP A 253 18.43 1.76 6.63
C TRP A 253 17.80 2.87 5.80
N TYR A 254 17.82 4.08 6.35
CA TYR A 254 17.29 5.30 5.74
C TYR A 254 18.29 6.45 5.90
N PHE A 255 18.24 7.43 5.00
CA PHE A 255 18.95 8.68 5.25
C PHE A 255 18.40 9.37 6.50
N GLN A 256 19.27 9.94 7.33
CA GLN A 256 18.85 10.69 8.51
C GLN A 256 18.18 12.00 8.09
N GLU A 257 17.12 12.41 8.79
CA GLU A 257 16.34 13.62 8.47
C GLU A 257 17.04 14.91 8.97
N VAL A 258 18.24 15.16 8.46
CA VAL A 258 19.09 16.32 8.75
C VAL A 258 19.58 16.96 7.45
N GLU A 259 19.87 18.27 7.49
CA GLU A 259 20.44 18.97 6.34
C GLU A 259 21.86 18.46 6.01
N GLU A 260 22.18 18.46 4.71
CA GLU A 260 23.45 17.97 4.17
C GLU A 260 23.78 16.50 4.52
N ASN A 261 22.78 15.64 4.78
CA ASN A 261 22.99 14.23 5.16
C ASN A 261 23.82 13.40 4.16
N VAL A 262 24.13 13.89 2.96
CA VAL A 262 25.15 13.32 2.07
C VAL A 262 26.25 14.34 1.77
N LYS A 263 27.49 13.87 1.91
CA LYS A 263 28.72 14.66 1.81
C LYS A 263 29.75 13.87 1.00
N ILE A 264 30.15 14.38 -0.16
CA ILE A 264 31.10 13.74 -1.08
C ILE A 264 32.23 14.71 -1.46
N GLN A 265 33.46 14.21 -1.42
CA GLN A 265 34.63 14.91 -1.96
C GLN A 265 35.37 14.00 -2.94
N ASP A 266 35.65 14.51 -4.13
CA ASP A 266 36.55 13.91 -5.10
C ASP A 266 37.99 14.44 -4.91
N TYR A 267 38.98 13.62 -5.27
CA TYR A 267 40.40 13.96 -5.18
C TYR A 267 41.20 13.40 -6.36
N PHE A 268 42.12 14.22 -6.89
CA PHE A 268 43.08 13.79 -7.92
C PHE A 268 44.22 12.92 -7.36
N GLU A 269 44.72 13.25 -6.17
CA GLU A 269 45.69 12.44 -5.43
C GLU A 269 45.04 11.83 -4.18
N ALA A 270 45.61 10.74 -3.65
CA ALA A 270 45.07 10.10 -2.46
C ALA A 270 45.10 11.08 -1.26
N PRO A 271 43.97 11.32 -0.58
CA PRO A 271 43.92 12.30 0.51
C PRO A 271 44.74 11.84 1.72
N THR A 272 45.22 12.81 2.50
CA THR A 272 46.00 12.54 3.73
C THR A 272 45.45 13.34 4.92
N GLY A 273 45.57 12.76 6.11
CA GLY A 273 45.05 13.37 7.34
C GLY A 273 43.53 13.16 7.51
N ASN A 274 42.95 13.75 8.55
CA ASN A 274 41.52 13.56 8.83
C ASN A 274 40.65 14.37 7.84
N PRO A 275 39.63 13.75 7.21
CA PRO A 275 38.64 14.49 6.44
C PRO A 275 37.79 15.36 7.37
N SER A 276 37.22 16.42 6.80
CA SER A 276 36.22 17.26 7.45
C SER A 276 34.94 17.24 6.59
N PRO A 277 34.04 16.26 6.76
CA PRO A 277 32.91 16.06 5.84
C PRO A 277 32.03 17.30 5.63
N GLY A 278 31.84 18.16 6.65
CA GLY A 278 31.08 19.41 6.51
C GLY A 278 31.70 20.43 5.55
N LEU A 279 32.97 20.26 5.18
CA LEU A 279 33.72 21.07 4.20
C LEU A 279 33.87 20.38 2.85
N PHE A 280 33.26 19.21 2.64
CA PHE A 280 33.26 18.54 1.33
C PHE A 280 32.50 19.38 0.31
N GLU A 281 32.96 19.35 -0.94
CA GLU A 281 32.48 20.20 -2.03
C GLU A 281 31.08 19.81 -2.53
N HIS A 282 30.80 18.51 -2.67
CA HIS A 282 29.53 18.01 -3.18
C HIS A 282 28.65 17.55 -2.02
N LYS A 283 27.63 18.33 -1.69
CA LYS A 283 26.73 18.04 -0.55
C LYS A 283 25.27 18.12 -0.95
N GLY A 284 24.42 17.39 -0.26
CA GLY A 284 22.98 17.39 -0.48
C GLY A 284 22.20 16.76 0.66
N THR A 285 20.88 16.92 0.61
CA THR A 285 19.94 16.28 1.52
C THR A 285 19.13 15.25 0.74
N ALA A 286 19.29 13.98 1.07
CA ALA A 286 18.55 12.84 0.53
C ALA A 286 17.40 12.43 1.47
N SER A 287 16.43 11.68 0.93
CA SER A 287 15.36 11.04 1.69
C SER A 287 14.97 9.71 1.04
N GLY A 288 14.35 8.81 1.81
CA GLY A 288 14.13 7.43 1.37
C GLY A 288 15.40 6.60 1.44
N GLU A 289 15.59 5.72 0.46
CA GLU A 289 16.61 4.65 0.45
C GLU A 289 17.67 4.83 -0.65
N THR A 290 17.47 5.70 -1.64
CA THR A 290 18.41 5.92 -2.76
C THR A 290 18.71 7.40 -2.97
N LEU A 291 19.97 7.72 -3.25
CA LEU A 291 20.39 9.02 -3.78
C LEU A 291 21.25 8.82 -5.04
N THR A 292 21.11 9.72 -6.02
CA THR A 292 22.10 9.93 -7.08
C THR A 292 22.68 11.35 -7.02
N ILE A 293 23.98 11.49 -7.27
CA ILE A 293 24.66 12.79 -7.36
C ILE A 293 25.78 12.73 -8.42
N THR A 294 25.89 13.76 -9.24
CA THR A 294 26.92 13.86 -10.28
C THR A 294 28.09 14.71 -9.78
N VAL A 295 29.31 14.18 -9.89
CA VAL A 295 30.56 14.83 -9.44
C VAL A 295 31.63 14.75 -10.54
N PRO A 296 32.66 15.62 -10.54
CA PRO A 296 33.77 15.52 -11.48
C PRO A 296 34.46 14.16 -11.44
N GLU A 297 34.96 13.69 -12.59
CA GLU A 297 35.78 12.50 -12.67
C GLU A 297 37.15 12.73 -12.01
N ASN A 298 37.47 11.93 -11.00
CA ASN A 298 38.74 11.95 -10.28
C ASN A 298 39.11 10.56 -9.74
N ASN A 299 40.33 10.41 -9.22
CA ASN A 299 40.93 9.11 -8.88
C ASN A 299 40.48 8.53 -7.53
N PHE A 300 39.98 9.36 -6.62
CA PHE A 300 39.56 8.94 -5.28
C PHE A 300 38.32 9.73 -4.83
N TYR A 301 37.44 9.08 -4.06
CA TYR A 301 36.26 9.73 -3.49
C TYR A 301 36.09 9.39 -2.01
N GLY A 302 35.91 10.41 -1.18
CA GLY A 302 35.34 10.25 0.15
C GLY A 302 33.83 10.40 0.06
N VAL A 303 33.08 9.32 0.30
CA VAL A 303 31.61 9.35 0.34
C VAL A 303 31.18 9.09 1.77
N HIS A 304 30.54 10.10 2.38
CA HIS A 304 30.04 10.08 3.75
C HIS A 304 28.54 10.40 3.77
N VAL A 305 27.77 9.60 4.49
CA VAL A 305 26.33 9.81 4.66
C VAL A 305 25.90 9.65 6.11
N ASP A 306 24.93 10.45 6.55
CA ASP A 306 24.27 10.34 7.84
C ASP A 306 23.00 9.50 7.66
N VAL A 307 22.91 8.39 8.40
CA VAL A 307 21.86 7.37 8.24
C VAL A 307 21.19 7.04 9.57
N LYS A 308 20.01 6.43 9.49
CA LYS A 308 19.33 5.78 10.62
C LYS A 308 18.99 4.34 10.26
N PHE A 309 19.12 3.43 11.21
CA PHE A 309 18.53 2.10 11.13
C PHE A 309 17.25 2.09 11.96
N CYS A 310 16.15 1.66 11.36
CA CYS A 310 14.84 1.61 11.98
C CYS A 310 14.32 0.17 11.93
N GLN A 311 14.07 -0.43 13.08
CA GLN A 311 13.54 -1.79 13.18
C GLN A 311 12.15 -1.78 13.82
N ARG A 312 11.19 -2.47 13.18
CA ARG A 312 9.93 -2.82 13.84
C ARG A 312 10.20 -3.77 15.00
N MET A 313 9.79 -3.36 16.19
CA MET A 313 9.68 -4.26 17.33
C MET A 313 8.64 -5.34 16.97
N PRO A 314 8.92 -6.64 17.15
CA PRO A 314 7.87 -7.65 17.08
C PRO A 314 6.87 -7.40 18.22
N VAL A 315 5.58 -7.36 17.85
CA VAL A 315 4.44 -7.15 18.76
C VAL A 315 4.16 -8.41 19.58
#